data_AF-A0AAX2KJ50-F1
#
_entry.id   AF-A0AAX2KJ50-F1
#
_cell.length_a   1.000
_cell.length_b   1.000
_cell.length_c   1.000
_cell.angle_alpha   90.00
_cell.angle_beta   90.00
_cell.angle_gamma   90.00
#
_symmetry.space_group_name_H-M   'P 1'
#
loop_
_entity.id
_entity.type
_entity.pdbx_description
1 polymer ?
#
loop_
_entity_poly.entity_id
_entity_poly.type
_entity_poly.pdbx_seq_one_letter_code
_entity_poly.pdbx_strand_id
1 'polypeptide(L)'
;MSFNGGAGWFKLATVTMPQASSVVYISLIGGAGYNVGSPQQAGISELVLRAGNGNPKGITGALWRRTSVGFTNFAWVNTSGDTYDIYVEIGNYATGVNIQWDYTKDATVQIHTSPTYTANKPTGLTDGTVYVIYSSHIKPTAADVGALSLSGGQLNGALGIGTSSALGGNSIVLGDNDTGFKQNGDGNLDVYANNVHVMRFVSGSIQSNKTINITGRVNPRITVTLIPVM
;
A
#
# COMPACT_ATOMS: atom_id res chain seq x y z
N MET A 1 22.04 -4.61 -23.57
CA MET A 1 21.49 -5.97 -23.31
C MET A 1 20.04 -5.99 -23.76
N SER A 2 19.50 -7.14 -24.18
CA SER A 2 18.08 -7.28 -24.51
C SER A 2 17.47 -8.52 -23.83
N PHE A 3 16.24 -8.39 -23.36
CA PHE A 3 15.46 -9.47 -22.75
C PHE A 3 14.51 -10.06 -23.80
N ASN A 4 14.97 -11.10 -24.51
CA ASN A 4 14.26 -11.69 -25.64
C ASN A 4 13.40 -12.88 -25.19
N GLY A 5 12.11 -12.89 -25.57
CA GLY A 5 11.18 -13.99 -25.26
C GLY A 5 9.77 -13.52 -24.92
N GLY A 6 9.63 -12.27 -24.49
CA GLY A 6 8.37 -11.65 -24.10
C GLY A 6 8.42 -11.15 -22.65
N ALA A 7 7.26 -10.79 -22.11
CA ALA A 7 7.11 -10.47 -20.70
C ALA A 7 7.21 -11.76 -19.88
N GLY A 8 8.07 -11.75 -18.86
CA GLY A 8 8.26 -12.93 -18.01
C GLY A 8 9.57 -12.87 -17.24
N TRP A 9 10.07 -14.05 -16.90
CA TRP A 9 11.21 -14.26 -16.02
C TRP A 9 12.48 -14.58 -16.79
N PHE A 10 13.59 -14.02 -16.33
CA PHE A 10 14.88 -14.13 -16.98
C PHE A 10 15.97 -14.44 -15.96
N LYS A 11 16.81 -15.44 -16.24
CA LYS A 11 18.03 -15.69 -15.45
C LYS A 11 19.06 -14.60 -15.77
N LEU A 12 19.08 -13.53 -14.99
CA LEU A 12 19.90 -12.34 -15.22
C LEU A 12 21.37 -12.56 -14.90
N ALA A 13 21.65 -13.21 -13.77
CA ALA A 13 23.01 -13.33 -13.28
C ALA A 13 23.24 -14.63 -12.51
N THR A 14 24.51 -15.02 -12.42
CA THR A 14 24.99 -15.98 -11.42
C THR A 14 25.98 -15.24 -10.54
N VAL A 15 25.77 -15.26 -9.23
CA VAL A 15 26.62 -14.57 -8.25
C VAL A 15 27.23 -15.58 -7.30
N THR A 16 28.47 -15.35 -6.86
CA THR A 16 29.03 -16.05 -5.69
C THR A 16 29.19 -15.03 -4.58
N MET A 17 28.54 -15.29 -3.44
CA MET A 17 28.42 -14.36 -2.33
C MET A 17 28.72 -15.09 -1.00
N PRO A 18 30.00 -15.19 -0.61
CA PRO A 18 30.40 -15.75 0.68
C PRO A 18 29.65 -15.13 1.86
N GLN A 19 29.48 -15.91 2.93
CA GLN A 19 28.84 -15.45 4.19
C GLN A 19 29.75 -14.50 5.00
N ALA A 20 30.31 -13.49 4.34
CA ALA A 20 31.33 -12.56 4.85
C ALA A 20 30.94 -11.09 4.63
N SER A 21 29.64 -10.79 4.74
CA SER A 21 29.06 -9.47 4.43
C SER A 21 29.14 -9.05 2.96
N SER A 22 29.21 -10.02 2.05
CA SER A 22 29.16 -9.77 0.60
C SER A 22 27.95 -8.93 0.21
N VAL A 23 28.15 -7.96 -0.68
CA VAL A 23 27.08 -7.15 -1.28
C VAL A 23 27.24 -7.17 -2.79
N VAL A 24 26.13 -7.35 -3.50
CA VAL A 24 26.05 -7.20 -4.96
C VAL A 24 24.96 -6.17 -5.26
N TYR A 25 25.29 -5.22 -6.11
CA TYR A 25 24.37 -4.24 -6.67
C TYR A 25 24.25 -4.48 -8.17
N ILE A 26 23.04 -4.51 -8.70
CA ILE A 26 22.75 -4.58 -10.13
C ILE A 26 21.67 -3.56 -10.45
N SER A 27 21.90 -2.66 -11.40
CA SER A 27 20.89 -1.72 -11.87
C SER A 27 20.56 -1.91 -13.34
N LEU A 28 19.26 -1.82 -13.63
CA LEU A 28 18.72 -1.63 -14.97
C LEU A 28 18.52 -0.14 -15.21
N ILE A 29 19.08 0.35 -16.32
CA ILE A 29 18.80 1.69 -16.87
C ILE A 29 18.12 1.50 -18.22
N GLY A 30 16.94 2.10 -18.36
CA GLY A 30 15.94 1.77 -19.37
C GLY A 30 14.85 0.86 -18.81
N GLY A 31 14.03 0.29 -19.69
CA GLY A 31 12.94 -0.60 -19.32
C GLY A 31 12.22 -1.17 -20.53
N ALA A 32 11.02 -1.68 -20.31
CA ALA A 32 10.11 -2.17 -21.33
C ALA A 32 9.60 -1.02 -22.23
N GLY A 33 9.95 -1.10 -23.52
CA GLY A 33 9.57 -0.17 -24.58
C GLY A 33 10.51 1.04 -24.72
N TYR A 34 10.34 1.77 -25.84
CA TYR A 34 11.25 2.84 -26.29
C TYR A 34 10.50 3.93 -27.11
N ASN A 35 9.25 4.21 -26.73
CA ASN A 35 8.37 5.15 -27.41
C ASN A 35 8.66 6.60 -26.99
N VAL A 36 8.71 7.51 -27.96
CA VAL A 36 8.76 8.95 -27.70
C VAL A 36 7.51 9.39 -26.91
N GLY A 37 7.69 10.29 -25.95
CA GLY A 37 6.61 10.80 -25.10
C GLY A 37 6.21 9.89 -23.94
N SER A 38 6.89 8.75 -23.75
CA SER A 38 6.72 7.84 -22.63
C SER A 38 7.92 7.92 -21.66
N PRO A 39 8.06 8.99 -20.85
CA PRO A 39 9.25 9.23 -20.03
C PRO A 39 9.53 8.12 -19.01
N GLN A 40 8.51 7.39 -18.56
CA GLN A 40 8.66 6.24 -17.68
C GLN A 40 9.54 5.11 -18.25
N GLN A 41 9.69 5.05 -19.58
CA GLN A 41 10.54 4.08 -20.29
C GLN A 41 12.03 4.40 -20.19
N ALA A 42 12.39 5.64 -19.86
CA ALA A 42 13.72 5.99 -19.33
C ALA A 42 13.81 5.57 -17.84
N GLY A 43 13.55 4.28 -17.60
CA GLY A 43 13.39 3.71 -16.27
C GLY A 43 14.70 3.45 -15.54
N ILE A 44 14.59 3.28 -14.22
CA ILE A 44 15.68 2.78 -13.37
C ILE A 44 15.09 1.73 -12.43
N SER A 45 15.79 0.61 -12.27
CA SER A 45 15.51 -0.40 -11.24
C SER A 45 16.81 -0.84 -10.60
N GLU A 46 16.83 -0.94 -9.28
CA GLU A 46 18.05 -1.21 -8.52
C GLU A 46 17.84 -2.45 -7.65
N LEU A 47 18.57 -3.52 -7.95
CA LEU A 47 18.61 -4.75 -7.20
C LEU A 47 19.83 -4.75 -6.28
N VAL A 48 19.61 -4.95 -4.99
CA VAL A 48 20.66 -5.12 -3.99
C VAL A 48 20.53 -6.50 -3.37
N LEU A 49 21.61 -7.27 -3.38
CA LEU A 49 21.73 -8.55 -2.69
C LEU A 49 22.74 -8.40 -1.55
N ARG A 50 22.48 -9.07 -0.42
CA ARG A 50 23.40 -9.16 0.71
C ARG A 50 23.50 -10.59 1.21
N ALA A 51 24.72 -11.05 1.45
CA ALA A 51 24.93 -12.32 2.13
C ALA A 51 24.59 -12.23 3.61
N GLY A 52 24.07 -13.33 4.15
CA GLY A 52 23.89 -13.53 5.59
C GLY A 52 25.23 -13.66 6.31
N ASN A 53 25.15 -13.83 7.62
CA ASN A 53 26.29 -14.07 8.51
C ASN A 53 26.54 -15.57 8.75
N GLY A 54 25.98 -16.45 7.90
CA GLY A 54 26.01 -17.89 8.07
C GLY A 54 24.94 -18.46 9.02
N ASN A 55 24.18 -17.62 9.74
CA ASN A 55 23.16 -18.04 10.71
C ASN A 55 21.90 -17.14 10.66
N PRO A 56 20.94 -17.41 9.74
CA PRO A 56 20.94 -18.48 8.75
C PRO A 56 21.90 -18.22 7.60
N LYS A 57 22.41 -19.29 6.99
CA LYS A 57 23.19 -19.22 5.75
C LYS A 57 22.26 -18.88 4.58
N GLY A 58 22.64 -17.91 3.76
CA GLY A 58 21.89 -17.54 2.57
C GLY A 58 22.21 -16.14 2.08
N ILE A 59 21.34 -15.62 1.22
CA ILE A 59 21.31 -14.20 0.86
C ILE A 59 19.92 -13.64 1.17
N THR A 60 19.86 -12.32 1.30
CA THR A 60 18.64 -11.55 1.20
C THR A 60 18.78 -10.57 0.04
N GLY A 61 17.68 -10.02 -0.44
CA GLY A 61 17.71 -9.01 -1.46
C GLY A 61 16.53 -8.06 -1.42
N ALA A 62 16.73 -6.90 -2.01
CA ALA A 62 15.70 -5.90 -2.24
C ALA A 62 15.80 -5.34 -3.66
N LEU A 63 14.65 -5.22 -4.32
CA LEU A 63 14.51 -4.51 -5.59
C LEU A 63 13.78 -3.19 -5.34
N TRP A 64 14.44 -2.08 -5.67
CA TRP A 64 13.89 -0.74 -5.58
C TRP A 64 13.31 -0.33 -6.94
N ARG A 65 11.98 -0.28 -7.02
CA ARG A 65 11.26 0.04 -8.24
C ARG A 65 10.93 1.53 -8.29
N ARG A 66 11.61 2.27 -9.18
CA ARG A 66 11.41 3.72 -9.39
C ARG A 66 10.45 4.05 -10.54
N THR A 67 10.34 3.17 -11.53
CA THR A 67 9.40 3.31 -12.67
C THR A 67 8.56 2.06 -12.86
N SER A 68 7.46 2.16 -13.63
CA SER A 68 6.50 1.07 -13.80
C SER A 68 6.87 0.03 -14.88
N VAL A 69 8.01 0.22 -15.56
CA VAL A 69 8.40 -0.59 -16.74
C VAL A 69 9.81 -1.18 -16.64
N GLY A 70 10.47 -1.06 -15.49
CA GLY A 70 11.74 -1.73 -15.22
C GLY A 70 11.53 -3.17 -14.73
N PHE A 71 12.42 -3.65 -13.86
CA PHE A 71 12.21 -4.93 -13.19
C PHE A 71 10.96 -4.84 -12.29
N THR A 72 10.07 -5.81 -12.42
CA THR A 72 8.81 -5.87 -11.64
C THR A 72 8.94 -6.74 -10.41
N ASN A 73 9.77 -7.77 -10.49
CA ASN A 73 10.03 -8.73 -9.44
C ASN A 73 11.42 -9.34 -9.58
N PHE A 74 11.90 -10.03 -8.56
CA PHE A 74 13.12 -10.83 -8.63
C PHE A 74 13.07 -11.98 -7.62
N ALA A 75 13.86 -13.01 -7.89
CA ALA A 75 13.97 -14.18 -7.06
C ALA A 75 15.35 -14.83 -7.25
N TRP A 76 15.74 -15.72 -6.37
CA TRP A 76 17.00 -16.45 -6.50
C TRP A 76 16.88 -17.92 -6.11
N VAL A 77 17.87 -18.72 -6.52
CA VAL A 77 18.05 -20.09 -6.04
C VAL A 77 19.53 -20.31 -5.72
N ASN A 78 19.83 -20.97 -4.60
CA ASN A 78 21.17 -21.42 -4.30
C ASN A 78 21.49 -22.65 -5.16
N THR A 79 22.52 -22.56 -6.00
CA THR A 79 22.89 -23.65 -6.92
C THR A 79 23.97 -24.55 -6.34
N SER A 80 24.88 -24.00 -5.53
CA SER A 80 25.88 -24.74 -4.78
C SER A 80 26.61 -23.78 -3.83
N GLY A 81 26.94 -24.23 -2.61
CA GLY A 81 27.78 -23.46 -1.69
C GLY A 81 27.26 -22.04 -1.46
N ASP A 82 28.04 -21.04 -1.87
CA ASP A 82 27.72 -19.61 -1.80
C ASP A 82 27.35 -19.02 -3.18
N THR A 83 27.02 -19.86 -4.15
CA THR A 83 26.64 -19.48 -5.51
C THR A 83 25.12 -19.50 -5.67
N TYR A 84 24.60 -18.44 -6.29
CA TYR A 84 23.18 -18.21 -6.48
C TYR A 84 22.90 -17.78 -7.91
N ASP A 85 21.84 -18.35 -8.51
CA ASP A 85 21.28 -17.82 -9.74
C ASP A 85 20.21 -16.79 -9.41
N ILE A 86 20.28 -15.65 -10.08
CA ILE A 86 19.42 -14.49 -9.87
C ILE A 86 18.48 -14.35 -11.06
N TYR A 87 17.19 -14.33 -10.78
CA TYR A 87 16.13 -14.20 -11.76
C TYR A 87 15.40 -12.88 -11.55
N VAL A 88 15.06 -12.21 -12.65
CA VAL A 88 14.28 -10.97 -12.65
C VAL A 88 13.08 -11.12 -13.56
N GLU A 89 12.00 -10.43 -13.23
CA GLU A 89 10.82 -10.32 -14.07
C GLU A 89 10.82 -8.95 -14.76
N ILE A 90 10.53 -8.92 -16.06
CA ILE A 90 10.44 -7.70 -16.85
C ILE A 90 9.39 -7.83 -17.96
N GLY A 91 8.80 -6.69 -18.33
CA GLY A 91 7.80 -6.62 -19.39
C GLY A 91 8.37 -6.77 -20.81
N ASN A 92 7.46 -6.83 -21.79
CA ASN A 92 7.79 -6.93 -23.22
C ASN A 92 8.65 -5.75 -23.70
N TYR A 93 9.43 -5.98 -24.76
CA TYR A 93 10.20 -4.94 -25.45
C TYR A 93 11.28 -4.26 -24.59
N ALA A 94 11.81 -4.94 -23.58
CA ALA A 94 13.00 -4.52 -22.85
C ALA A 94 14.27 -4.80 -23.69
N THR A 95 14.45 -4.01 -24.75
CA THR A 95 15.48 -4.18 -25.77
C THR A 95 16.50 -3.05 -25.68
N GLY A 96 17.79 -3.37 -25.79
CA GLY A 96 18.85 -2.35 -25.80
C GLY A 96 19.02 -1.61 -24.46
N VAL A 97 18.59 -2.22 -23.35
CA VAL A 97 18.73 -1.65 -22.01
C VAL A 97 20.17 -1.77 -21.50
N ASN A 98 20.51 -0.93 -20.51
CA ASN A 98 21.82 -0.93 -19.88
C ASN A 98 21.75 -1.63 -18.52
N ILE A 99 22.69 -2.55 -18.27
CA ILE A 99 22.88 -3.20 -16.98
C ILE A 99 24.23 -2.77 -16.44
N GLN A 100 24.21 -2.20 -15.25
CA GLN A 100 25.42 -1.88 -14.48
C GLN A 100 25.43 -2.74 -13.22
N TRP A 101 26.60 -3.08 -12.73
CA TRP A 101 26.75 -3.84 -11.51
C TRP A 101 28.03 -3.45 -10.77
N ASP A 102 27.98 -3.60 -9.45
CA ASP A 102 29.12 -3.43 -8.56
C ASP A 102 28.99 -4.43 -7.41
N TYR A 103 30.10 -4.78 -6.76
CA TYR A 103 30.11 -5.78 -5.71
C TYR A 103 31.31 -5.64 -4.78
N THR A 104 31.17 -6.14 -3.55
CA THR A 104 32.27 -6.17 -2.58
C THR A 104 33.36 -7.16 -3.00
N LYS A 105 34.60 -6.93 -2.55
CA LYS A 105 35.79 -7.69 -2.96
C LYS A 105 35.71 -9.22 -2.84
N ASP A 106 34.84 -9.71 -1.97
CA ASP A 106 34.66 -11.12 -1.62
C ASP A 106 33.56 -11.80 -2.45
N ALA A 107 32.79 -11.03 -3.21
CA ALA A 107 31.76 -11.53 -4.11
C ALA A 107 32.25 -11.60 -5.57
N THR A 108 31.51 -12.30 -6.41
CA THR A 108 31.65 -12.25 -7.87
C THR A 108 30.28 -12.21 -8.54
N VAL A 109 30.22 -11.56 -9.71
CA VAL A 109 29.00 -11.44 -10.51
C VAL A 109 29.29 -11.82 -11.95
N GLN A 110 28.56 -12.80 -12.48
CA GLN A 110 28.47 -13.09 -13.90
C GLN A 110 27.11 -12.64 -14.43
N ILE A 111 27.08 -11.55 -15.19
CA ILE A 111 25.88 -11.10 -15.90
C ILE A 111 25.70 -11.92 -17.18
N HIS A 112 24.50 -12.49 -17.36
CA HIS A 112 24.13 -13.20 -18.59
C HIS A 112 23.67 -12.19 -19.64
N THR A 113 24.52 -11.89 -20.62
CA THR A 113 24.23 -10.90 -21.68
C THR A 113 23.12 -11.33 -22.65
N SER A 114 22.78 -12.62 -22.63
CA SER A 114 21.60 -13.23 -23.27
C SER A 114 20.87 -14.10 -22.24
N PRO A 115 20.12 -13.48 -21.31
CA PRO A 115 19.53 -14.20 -20.18
C PRO A 115 18.43 -15.15 -20.65
N THR A 116 18.37 -16.35 -20.07
CA THR A 116 17.39 -17.38 -20.45
C THR A 116 15.99 -17.00 -19.99
N TYR A 117 15.02 -17.09 -20.90
CA TYR A 117 13.62 -16.70 -20.69
C TYR A 117 12.72 -17.86 -20.25
N THR A 118 11.77 -17.58 -19.36
CA THR A 118 10.57 -18.38 -19.10
C THR A 118 9.36 -17.46 -18.93
N ALA A 119 8.20 -17.86 -19.48
CA ALA A 119 6.97 -17.06 -19.35
C ALA A 119 6.50 -16.93 -17.88
N ASN A 120 6.65 -18.01 -17.12
CA ASN A 120 6.29 -18.06 -15.69
C ASN A 120 7.55 -18.09 -14.83
N LYS A 121 7.40 -17.71 -13.55
CA LYS A 121 8.44 -17.86 -12.53
C LYS A 121 8.86 -19.33 -12.43
N PRO A 122 10.17 -19.65 -12.56
CA PRO A 122 10.65 -21.01 -12.33
C PRO A 122 10.32 -21.53 -10.92
N THR A 123 10.15 -22.84 -10.80
CA THR A 123 9.87 -23.48 -9.50
C THR A 123 11.12 -23.52 -8.62
N GLY A 124 10.94 -23.53 -7.30
CA GLY A 124 12.05 -23.65 -6.33
C GLY A 124 12.86 -22.37 -6.08
N LEU A 125 12.45 -21.24 -6.66
CA LEU A 125 13.04 -19.93 -6.40
C LEU A 125 12.53 -19.32 -5.09
N THR A 126 13.44 -18.73 -4.31
CA THR A 126 13.14 -17.89 -3.14
C THR A 126 12.81 -16.47 -3.59
N ASP A 127 11.67 -15.93 -3.16
CA ASP A 127 11.25 -14.56 -3.47
C ASP A 127 12.10 -13.51 -2.77
N GLY A 128 12.40 -12.45 -3.50
CA GLY A 128 12.95 -11.24 -2.93
C GLY A 128 11.91 -10.22 -2.49
N THR A 129 12.36 -9.16 -1.83
CA THR A 129 11.48 -8.06 -1.41
C THR A 129 11.49 -6.94 -2.45
N VAL A 130 10.31 -6.51 -2.90
CA VAL A 130 10.18 -5.35 -3.80
C VAL A 130 9.75 -4.14 -2.99
N TYR A 131 10.55 -3.07 -3.03
CA TYR A 131 10.18 -1.76 -2.50
C TYR A 131 9.71 -0.86 -3.64
N VAL A 132 8.48 -0.37 -3.52
CA VAL A 132 7.92 0.60 -4.47
C VAL A 132 8.25 2.00 -3.98
N ILE A 133 8.97 2.77 -4.80
CA ILE A 133 9.23 4.18 -4.53
C ILE A 133 8.13 4.99 -5.19
N TYR A 134 7.30 5.65 -4.38
CA TYR A 134 6.25 6.54 -4.88
C TYR A 134 6.83 7.80 -5.52
N SER A 135 6.21 8.24 -6.60
CA SER A 135 6.59 9.40 -7.40
C SER A 135 5.37 10.01 -8.10
N SER A 136 5.56 11.09 -8.85
CA SER A 136 4.48 11.65 -9.69
C SER A 136 3.96 10.65 -10.73
N HIS A 137 4.79 9.69 -11.16
CA HIS A 137 4.43 8.59 -12.05
C HIS A 137 3.82 7.40 -11.27
N ILE A 138 4.45 6.97 -10.18
CA ILE A 138 3.95 5.89 -9.32
C ILE A 138 3.27 6.53 -8.10
N LYS A 139 2.01 6.92 -8.22
CA LYS A 139 1.27 7.51 -7.11
C LYS A 139 0.83 6.42 -6.12
N PRO A 140 0.87 6.67 -4.80
CA PRO A 140 0.26 5.76 -3.84
C PRO A 140 -1.26 5.77 -3.97
N THR A 141 -1.88 4.65 -3.66
CA THR A 141 -3.33 4.54 -3.44
C THR A 141 -3.69 4.89 -2.00
N ALA A 142 -4.97 5.12 -1.72
CA ALA A 142 -5.45 5.31 -0.35
C ALA A 142 -5.08 4.11 0.56
N ALA A 143 -5.16 2.89 0.03
CA ALA A 143 -4.78 1.67 0.75
C ALA A 143 -3.29 1.64 1.10
N ASP A 144 -2.42 2.06 0.17
CA ASP A 144 -0.96 2.09 0.37
C ASP A 144 -0.52 2.95 1.57
N VAL A 145 -1.27 4.01 1.86
CA VAL A 145 -0.93 4.98 2.91
C VAL A 145 -1.91 4.96 4.09
N GLY A 146 -2.85 4.01 4.12
CA GLY A 146 -3.87 3.93 5.17
C GLY A 146 -4.85 5.11 5.20
N ALA A 147 -5.06 5.78 4.07
CA ALA A 147 -6.03 6.87 3.92
C ALA A 147 -7.44 6.34 3.57
N LEU A 148 -8.46 7.18 3.79
CA LEU A 148 -9.81 6.92 3.31
C LEU A 148 -9.89 7.16 1.79
N SER A 149 -10.50 6.24 1.04
CA SER A 149 -10.67 6.39 -0.41
C SER A 149 -11.68 7.50 -0.76
N LEU A 150 -11.53 8.10 -1.95
CA LEU A 150 -12.51 9.05 -2.52
C LEU A 150 -13.86 8.38 -2.83
N SER A 151 -13.87 7.06 -3.02
CA SER A 151 -15.11 6.26 -3.15
C SER A 151 -15.79 6.00 -1.80
N GLY A 152 -15.27 6.57 -0.71
CA GLY A 152 -15.71 6.30 0.66
C GLY A 152 -15.00 5.10 1.29
N GLY A 153 -15.41 4.78 2.52
CA GLY A 153 -14.90 3.67 3.32
C GLY A 153 -15.45 3.72 4.74
N GLN A 154 -14.98 2.82 5.60
CA GLN A 154 -15.40 2.74 7.00
C GLN A 154 -14.35 3.35 7.93
N LEU A 155 -14.80 4.19 8.85
CA LEU A 155 -14.02 4.61 10.01
C LEU A 155 -14.48 3.81 11.23
N ASN A 156 -13.61 2.99 11.81
CA ASN A 156 -13.92 2.21 13.01
C ASN A 156 -13.78 3.01 14.32
N GLY A 157 -13.28 4.26 14.23
CA GLY A 157 -13.07 5.17 15.36
C GLY A 157 -13.96 6.42 15.28
N ALA A 158 -13.63 7.43 16.08
CA ALA A 158 -14.26 8.74 15.98
C ALA A 158 -13.64 9.57 14.85
N LEU A 159 -14.43 10.46 14.26
CA LEU A 159 -13.95 11.53 13.39
C LEU A 159 -13.93 12.85 14.18
N GLY A 160 -12.76 13.41 14.41
CA GLY A 160 -12.64 14.71 15.05
C GLY A 160 -12.23 15.79 14.05
N ILE A 161 -12.96 16.91 14.04
CA ILE A 161 -12.65 18.07 13.20
C ILE A 161 -12.02 19.16 14.07
N GLY A 162 -10.72 19.35 13.91
CA GLY A 162 -9.92 20.31 14.68
C GLY A 162 -9.48 19.81 16.07
N THR A 163 -9.80 18.57 16.43
CA THR A 163 -9.58 18.00 17.77
C THR A 163 -9.74 16.47 17.75
N SER A 164 -9.34 15.78 18.83
CA SER A 164 -9.65 14.35 19.05
C SER A 164 -10.98 14.22 19.79
N SER A 165 -11.77 13.17 19.53
CA SER A 165 -13.05 12.97 20.21
C SER A 165 -12.88 12.38 21.62
N ALA A 166 -13.46 13.04 22.62
CA ALA A 166 -13.73 12.53 23.96
C ALA A 166 -15.09 11.81 24.07
N LEU A 167 -15.94 11.93 23.04
CA LEU A 167 -17.20 11.19 22.95
C LEU A 167 -16.98 9.69 22.65
N GLY A 168 -15.77 9.27 22.26
CA GLY A 168 -15.43 7.87 21.94
C GLY A 168 -15.84 7.45 20.53
N GLY A 169 -15.72 6.15 20.19
CA GLY A 169 -16.04 5.62 18.86
C GLY A 169 -17.46 5.94 18.37
N ASN A 170 -17.67 5.87 17.05
CA ASN A 170 -18.93 6.18 16.37
C ASN A 170 -19.41 7.62 16.64
N SER A 171 -18.48 8.57 16.69
CA SER A 171 -18.80 9.99 16.89
C SER A 171 -18.13 10.89 15.86
N ILE A 172 -18.74 12.06 15.65
CA ILE A 172 -18.18 13.18 14.92
C ILE A 172 -18.14 14.37 15.87
N VAL A 173 -16.96 14.90 16.21
CA VAL A 173 -16.82 16.10 17.06
C VAL A 173 -16.34 17.31 16.26
N LEU A 174 -16.83 18.49 16.61
CA LEU A 174 -16.69 19.72 15.84
C LEU A 174 -16.20 20.87 16.73
N GLY A 175 -14.97 21.34 16.52
CA GLY A 175 -14.41 22.51 17.22
C GLY A 175 -13.76 22.19 18.56
N ASP A 176 -14.39 21.38 19.40
CA ASP A 176 -13.85 20.84 20.66
C ASP A 176 -14.04 19.32 20.76
N ASN A 177 -13.52 18.69 21.82
CA ASN A 177 -13.49 17.23 21.93
C ASN A 177 -14.80 16.59 22.40
N ASP A 178 -15.82 17.36 22.78
CA ASP A 178 -17.02 16.85 23.44
C ASP A 178 -18.34 17.49 22.94
N THR A 179 -18.29 18.25 21.86
CA THR A 179 -19.43 18.77 21.10
C THR A 179 -19.51 18.09 19.72
N GLY A 180 -20.66 17.51 19.39
CA GLY A 180 -20.84 16.82 18.12
C GLY A 180 -22.00 15.80 18.08
N PHE A 181 -21.87 14.79 17.22
CA PHE A 181 -22.82 13.70 17.04
C PHE A 181 -22.21 12.38 17.53
N LYS A 182 -23.00 11.52 18.18
CA LYS A 182 -22.55 10.18 18.58
C LYS A 182 -23.67 9.16 18.41
N GLN A 183 -23.35 8.01 17.82
CA GLN A 183 -24.24 6.86 17.84
C GLN A 183 -24.13 6.10 19.18
N ASN A 184 -25.24 6.00 19.91
CA ASN A 184 -25.35 5.34 21.21
C ASN A 184 -26.25 4.09 21.12
N GLY A 185 -26.00 3.27 20.11
CA GLY A 185 -26.78 2.09 19.79
C GLY A 185 -27.37 2.15 18.38
N ASP A 186 -27.82 1.01 17.88
CA ASP A 186 -28.49 0.93 16.60
C ASP A 186 -29.74 1.83 16.59
N GLY A 187 -29.90 2.62 15.54
CA GLY A 187 -30.98 3.61 15.41
C GLY A 187 -30.97 4.79 16.41
N ASN A 188 -29.96 4.93 17.28
CA ASN A 188 -29.88 5.98 18.29
C ASN A 188 -28.77 6.99 17.98
N LEU A 189 -29.11 8.10 17.32
CA LEU A 189 -28.17 9.18 17.04
C LEU A 189 -28.37 10.34 18.03
N ASP A 190 -27.34 10.65 18.81
CA ASP A 190 -27.37 11.67 19.86
C ASP A 190 -26.51 12.88 19.48
N VAL A 191 -26.93 14.07 19.91
CA VAL A 191 -26.19 15.34 19.80
C VAL A 191 -25.66 15.71 21.18
N TYR A 192 -24.37 16.02 21.24
CA TYR A 192 -23.66 16.46 22.42
C TYR A 192 -23.17 17.90 22.26
N ALA A 193 -23.17 18.66 23.35
CA ALA A 193 -22.51 19.96 23.45
C ALA A 193 -21.85 20.09 24.82
N ASN A 194 -20.54 20.32 24.85
CA ASN A 194 -19.72 20.31 26.07
C ASN A 194 -19.99 19.07 26.95
N ASN A 195 -19.93 17.88 26.33
CA ASN A 195 -20.19 16.58 26.95
C ASN A 195 -21.64 16.38 27.48
N VAL A 196 -22.58 17.26 27.14
CA VAL A 196 -23.98 17.15 27.53
C VAL A 196 -24.81 16.63 26.36
N HIS A 197 -25.53 15.52 26.57
CA HIS A 197 -26.49 14.98 25.60
C HIS A 197 -27.74 15.89 25.51
N VAL A 198 -27.86 16.68 24.44
CA VAL A 198 -28.93 17.69 24.28
C VAL A 198 -30.12 17.22 23.46
N MET A 199 -29.93 16.29 22.53
CA MET A 199 -30.98 15.80 21.63
C MET A 199 -30.69 14.39 21.15
N ARG A 200 -31.74 13.57 20.99
CA ARG A 200 -31.71 12.21 20.42
C ARG A 200 -32.65 12.10 19.23
N PHE A 201 -32.15 11.49 18.16
CA PHE A 201 -32.91 11.07 16.99
C PHE A 201 -33.01 9.55 16.99
N VAL A 202 -34.25 9.04 16.93
CA VAL A 202 -34.56 7.63 16.71
C VAL A 202 -35.57 7.49 15.58
N SER A 203 -35.76 6.29 15.04
CA SER A 203 -36.62 6.05 13.87
C SER A 203 -38.06 6.57 14.01
N GLY A 204 -38.62 6.55 15.23
CA GLY A 204 -40.00 6.95 15.50
C GLY A 204 -40.18 8.30 16.20
N SER A 205 -39.11 8.96 16.66
CA SER A 205 -39.24 10.20 17.43
C SER A 205 -37.95 11.01 17.50
N ILE A 206 -38.08 12.27 17.90
CA ILE A 206 -36.96 13.13 18.29
C ILE A 206 -37.22 13.55 19.74
N GLN A 207 -36.26 13.30 20.61
CA GLN A 207 -36.31 13.67 22.03
C GLN A 207 -35.33 14.82 22.28
N SER A 208 -35.81 15.92 22.86
CA SER A 208 -34.93 16.95 23.40
C SER A 208 -34.75 16.74 24.91
N ASN A 209 -33.50 16.82 25.38
CA ASN A 209 -33.17 16.77 26.82
C ASN A 209 -32.98 18.18 27.41
N LYS A 210 -33.25 19.20 26.62
CA LYS A 210 -33.16 20.61 26.96
C LYS A 210 -34.45 21.30 26.53
N THR A 211 -34.70 22.50 27.06
CA THR A 211 -35.82 23.31 26.58
C THR A 211 -35.59 23.66 25.12
N ILE A 212 -36.60 23.41 24.28
CA ILE A 212 -36.59 23.86 22.89
C ILE A 212 -37.11 25.29 22.84
N ASN A 213 -36.27 26.24 22.43
CA ASN A 213 -36.72 27.58 22.12
C ASN A 213 -37.23 27.61 20.67
N ILE A 214 -38.52 27.82 20.48
CA ILE A 214 -39.17 27.83 19.16
C ILE A 214 -39.57 29.26 18.83
N THR A 215 -39.01 29.81 17.76
CA THR A 215 -39.47 31.06 17.17
C THR A 215 -40.38 30.73 15.98
N GLY A 216 -41.69 30.95 16.13
CA GLY A 216 -42.70 30.69 15.09
C GLY A 216 -43.90 29.86 15.55
N ARG A 217 -44.72 29.39 14.60
CA ARG A 217 -45.91 28.58 14.87
C ARG A 217 -45.56 27.09 15.02
N VAL A 218 -46.07 26.45 16.07
CA VAL A 218 -46.05 24.99 16.24
C VAL A 218 -47.39 24.41 15.77
N ASN A 219 -47.38 23.35 14.98
CA ASN A 219 -48.57 22.62 14.52
C ASN A 219 -48.53 21.16 15.02
N PRO A 220 -48.88 20.90 16.29
CA PRO A 220 -48.86 19.55 16.81
C PRO A 220 -49.99 18.71 16.19
N ARG A 221 -49.71 17.44 15.86
CA ARG A 221 -50.75 16.46 15.51
C ARG A 221 -51.06 15.64 16.75
N ILE A 222 -52.24 15.84 17.32
CA ILE A 222 -52.70 15.15 18.52
C ILE A 222 -53.68 14.04 18.10
N THR A 223 -53.41 12.81 18.50
CA THR A 223 -54.37 11.70 18.38
C THR A 223 -55.08 11.51 19.71
N VAL A 224 -56.41 11.66 19.73
CA VAL A 224 -57.24 11.40 20.93
C VAL A 224 -57.90 10.04 20.78
N THR A 225 -57.62 9.12 21.69
CA THR A 225 -58.33 7.84 21.80
C THR A 225 -59.45 7.99 22.83
N LEU A 226 -60.71 7.91 22.40
CA LEU A 226 -61.87 7.91 23.29
C LEU A 226 -62.06 6.50 23.86
N ILE A 227 -62.12 6.35 25.18
CA ILE A 227 -62.52 5.10 25.83
C ILE A 227 -64.06 5.13 25.94
N PRO A 228 -64.79 4.14 25.38
CA PRO A 228 -66.24 4.07 25.56
C PRO A 228 -66.58 3.88 27.03
N VAL A 229 -67.47 4.72 27.56
CA VAL A 229 -68.08 4.51 28.88
C VAL A 229 -69.25 3.54 28.68
N MET A 230 -69.23 2.40 29.39
CA MET A 230 -70.35 1.45 29.42
C MET A 230 -71.53 1.99 30.22
#